data_AF-A0A285Q4R7-F1
#
_entry.id   AF-A0A285Q4R7-F1
#
_cell.length_a   1.000
_cell.length_b   1.000
_cell.length_c   1.000
_cell.angle_alpha   90.00
_cell.angle_beta   90.00
_cell.angle_gamma   90.00
#
_symmetry.space_group_name_H-M   'P 1'
#
loop_
_entity.id
_entity.type
_entity.pdbx_description
1 polymer ?
#
loop_
_entity_poly.entity_id
_entity_poly.type
_entity_poly.pdbx_seq_one_letter_code
_entity_poly.pdbx_strand_id
1 'polypeptide(L)'
;MKGLKKLALVTAVAAFPFAAHADLRALDDSAMGNVTGQAGVTIELETEVSIGEFRYTDEGYLSVSDIFIGGGAVERDATGNVTGVAGLLDDLLIDIDVEADGDAVIDVHSISGAPIDFAVGVGSVSLNAAGGGGESTLLASNIGIEGNLAQLNIRVDTLTDNLVMNVGFNVTDMDVDMDFLGVNIRDMRVMGTNFLESGGAVDPADPATLANAFAFATITVGKGVSAATGGDALEISIPSFQADILVGGVEIGGESIGSFQMDNLAITNTSMKVYGHK
;
A
#
# COMPACT_ATOMS: atom_id res chain seq x y z
N MET A 1 32.70 -77.99 17.19
CA MET A 1 31.74 -76.94 16.78
C MET A 1 31.02 -76.38 18.01
N LYS A 2 31.37 -75.17 18.50
CA LYS A 2 30.51 -74.33 19.40
C LYS A 2 31.14 -72.97 19.82
N GLY A 3 32.06 -72.40 19.03
CA GLY A 3 32.69 -71.10 19.35
C GLY A 3 32.29 -69.92 18.45
N LEU A 4 31.78 -70.17 17.24
CA LEU A 4 31.74 -69.14 16.18
C LEU A 4 30.45 -68.31 16.12
N LYS A 5 29.43 -68.61 16.93
CA LYS A 5 28.11 -67.94 16.85
C LYS A 5 27.93 -66.74 17.77
N LYS A 6 28.81 -66.54 18.77
CA LYS A 6 28.75 -65.37 19.67
C LYS A 6 29.58 -64.18 19.19
N LEU A 7 30.64 -64.42 18.41
CA LEU A 7 31.49 -63.36 17.86
C LEU A 7 30.77 -62.57 16.74
N ALA A 8 29.98 -63.24 15.90
CA ALA A 8 29.28 -62.62 14.78
C ALA A 8 28.18 -61.63 15.20
N LEU A 9 27.56 -61.84 16.38
CA LEU A 9 26.50 -60.97 16.88
C LEU A 9 27.05 -59.69 17.51
N VAL A 10 28.24 -59.74 18.11
CA VAL A 10 28.92 -58.56 18.68
C VAL A 10 29.45 -57.65 17.57
N THR A 11 29.86 -58.20 16.43
CA THR A 11 30.20 -57.41 15.23
C THR A 11 28.99 -56.77 14.53
N ALA A 12 27.77 -57.29 14.74
CA ALA A 12 26.56 -56.69 14.17
C ALA A 12 26.03 -55.49 14.96
N VAL A 13 26.29 -55.44 16.28
CA VAL A 13 25.90 -54.31 17.14
C VAL A 13 26.87 -53.13 17.02
N ALA A 14 28.14 -53.39 16.65
CA ALA A 14 29.12 -52.36 16.33
C ALA A 14 28.89 -51.69 14.95
N ALA A 15 27.96 -52.21 14.14
CA ALA A 15 27.64 -51.69 12.81
C ALA A 15 26.42 -50.75 12.80
N PHE A 16 25.91 -50.32 13.96
CA PHE A 16 25.04 -49.15 14.01
C PHE A 16 25.92 -47.90 13.99
N PRO A 17 25.88 -47.08 12.92
CA PRO A 17 26.46 -45.76 13.00
C PRO A 17 25.60 -44.92 13.95
N PHE A 18 26.09 -44.72 15.17
CA PHE A 18 25.67 -43.61 16.05
C PHE A 18 26.16 -42.27 15.50
N ALA A 19 25.90 -42.03 14.22
CA ALA A 19 26.29 -40.84 13.50
C ALA A 19 25.13 -40.44 12.59
N ALA A 20 23.97 -40.21 13.21
CA ALA A 20 23.21 -39.02 12.81
C ALA A 20 24.07 -37.81 13.22
N HIS A 21 25.22 -37.64 12.55
CA HIS A 21 25.82 -36.33 12.46
C HIS A 21 24.79 -35.52 11.69
N ALA A 22 24.11 -34.60 12.38
CA ALA A 22 23.69 -33.40 11.70
C ALA A 22 24.96 -32.88 11.04
N ASP A 23 25.04 -33.04 9.71
CA ASP A 23 26.13 -32.52 8.90
C ASP A 23 25.98 -31.00 8.98
N LEU A 24 26.52 -30.42 10.06
CA LEU A 24 26.63 -28.98 10.22
C LEU A 24 27.67 -28.56 9.19
N ARG A 25 27.20 -28.35 7.97
CA ARG A 25 27.95 -27.70 6.90
C ARG A 25 28.29 -26.31 7.42
N ALA A 26 29.54 -26.14 7.85
CA ALA A 26 30.06 -24.83 8.19
C ALA A 26 29.82 -23.92 6.97
N LEU A 27 29.10 -22.82 7.19
CA LEU A 27 28.97 -21.77 6.19
C LEU A 27 30.38 -21.32 5.84
N ASP A 28 30.77 -21.56 4.60
CA ASP A 28 32.06 -21.14 4.07
C ASP A 28 32.10 -19.62 4.09
N ASP A 29 33.11 -19.02 4.72
CA ASP A 29 33.30 -17.56 4.75
C ASP A 29 33.40 -17.00 3.32
N SER A 30 33.81 -17.81 2.33
CA SER A 30 33.74 -17.47 0.91
C SER A 30 32.31 -17.29 0.40
N ALA A 31 31.36 -18.07 0.91
CA ALA A 31 29.94 -17.94 0.55
C ALA A 31 29.29 -16.76 1.30
N MET A 32 29.75 -16.48 2.54
CA MET A 32 29.34 -15.29 3.31
C MET A 32 29.99 -14.00 2.81
N GLY A 33 31.13 -14.08 2.14
CA GLY A 33 31.81 -12.94 1.51
C GLY A 33 31.01 -12.29 0.38
N ASN A 34 30.11 -13.05 -0.28
CA ASN A 34 29.17 -12.51 -1.27
C ASN A 34 28.01 -11.71 -0.65
N VAL A 35 27.76 -11.87 0.66
CA VAL A 35 26.71 -11.13 1.39
C VAL A 35 27.25 -9.79 1.92
N THR A 36 28.56 -9.67 2.09
CA THR A 36 29.20 -8.44 2.58
C THR A 36 29.82 -7.64 1.43
N GLY A 37 29.45 -6.35 1.28
CA GLY A 37 30.02 -5.46 0.25
C GLY A 37 29.06 -5.09 -0.88
N GLN A 38 27.76 -5.32 -0.71
CA GLN A 38 26.72 -4.83 -1.62
C GLN A 38 26.44 -3.35 -1.30
N ALA A 39 26.32 -2.52 -2.34
CA ALA A 39 25.87 -1.14 -2.22
C ALA A 39 24.34 -1.15 -2.21
N GLY A 40 23.74 -0.94 -1.04
CA GLY A 40 22.29 -0.97 -0.85
C GLY A 40 21.73 -2.29 -0.31
N VAL A 41 20.41 -2.33 -0.17
CA VAL A 41 19.60 -3.44 0.31
C VAL A 41 18.40 -3.61 -0.62
N THR A 42 18.24 -4.81 -1.17
CA THR A 42 17.05 -5.23 -1.93
C THR A 42 16.15 -6.07 -1.04
N ILE A 43 14.84 -5.79 -1.03
CA ILE A 43 13.84 -6.49 -0.24
C ILE A 43 12.72 -6.99 -1.16
N GLU A 44 12.52 -8.30 -1.21
CA GLU A 44 11.32 -8.92 -1.77
C GLU A 44 10.25 -9.01 -0.67
N LEU A 45 9.04 -8.51 -0.94
CA LEU A 45 7.96 -8.45 0.05
C LEU A 45 6.64 -8.96 -0.54
N GLU A 46 6.00 -9.86 0.19
CA GLU A 46 4.60 -10.26 -0.02
C GLU A 46 3.90 -10.15 1.34
N THR A 47 2.83 -9.37 1.44
CA THR A 47 2.18 -9.10 2.74
C THR A 47 0.70 -8.77 2.60
N GLU A 48 -0.07 -9.11 3.62
CA GLU A 48 -1.43 -8.60 3.82
C GLU A 48 -1.48 -7.96 5.21
N VAL A 49 -2.09 -6.79 5.30
CA VAL A 49 -2.16 -6.01 6.53
C VAL A 49 -3.62 -5.87 6.95
N SER A 50 -3.94 -6.35 8.15
CA SER A 50 -5.22 -6.12 8.81
C SER A 50 -5.02 -5.27 10.06
N ILE A 51 -5.74 -4.16 10.15
CA ILE A 51 -5.73 -3.23 11.28
C ILE A 51 -7.15 -3.13 11.81
N GLY A 52 -7.36 -3.54 13.05
CA GLY A 52 -8.70 -3.51 13.67
C GLY A 52 -9.24 -2.09 13.84
N GLU A 53 -8.40 -1.15 14.28
CA GLU A 53 -8.81 0.25 14.43
C GLU A 53 -7.61 1.21 14.33
N PHE A 54 -7.78 2.28 13.55
CA PHE A 54 -7.03 3.52 13.70
C PHE A 54 -7.88 4.54 14.46
N ARG A 55 -7.34 5.13 15.52
CA ARG A 55 -8.04 6.11 16.36
C ARG A 55 -7.24 7.40 16.52
N TYR A 56 -7.83 8.52 16.13
CA TYR A 56 -7.36 9.86 16.47
C TYR A 56 -8.22 10.45 17.60
N THR A 57 -7.60 10.89 18.70
CA THR A 57 -8.30 11.36 19.90
C THR A 57 -8.03 12.84 20.15
N ASP A 58 -9.08 13.64 20.25
CA ASP A 58 -9.07 15.07 20.63
C ASP A 58 -10.42 15.45 21.24
N GLU A 59 -10.54 15.41 22.57
CA GLU A 59 -11.77 15.53 23.40
C GLU A 59 -12.91 14.54 23.08
N GLY A 60 -13.07 14.10 21.84
CA GLY A 60 -13.71 12.88 21.38
C GLY A 60 -12.71 12.05 20.57
N TYR A 61 -13.19 11.21 19.66
CA TYR A 61 -12.29 10.52 18.74
C TYR A 61 -12.92 10.23 17.38
N LEU A 62 -12.08 10.29 16.35
CA LEU A 62 -12.31 9.71 15.04
C LEU A 62 -11.78 8.28 15.06
N SER A 63 -12.61 7.31 14.74
CA SER A 63 -12.23 5.90 14.59
C SER A 63 -12.43 5.44 13.15
N VAL A 64 -11.42 4.78 12.60
CA VAL A 64 -11.49 4.05 11.34
C VAL A 64 -11.32 2.57 11.69
N SER A 65 -12.36 1.77 11.45
CA SER A 65 -12.41 0.36 11.86
C SER A 65 -12.29 -0.57 10.67
N ASP A 66 -11.69 -1.73 10.92
CA ASP A 66 -11.56 -2.84 9.98
C ASP A 66 -10.88 -2.40 8.67
N ILE A 67 -9.60 -2.06 8.77
CA ILE A 67 -8.78 -1.66 7.62
C ILE A 67 -8.00 -2.89 7.13
N PHE A 68 -8.09 -3.16 5.84
CA PHE A 68 -7.42 -4.24 5.14
C PHE A 68 -6.61 -3.65 3.99
N ILE A 69 -5.35 -4.07 3.85
CA ILE A 69 -4.47 -3.65 2.77
C ILE A 69 -3.80 -4.90 2.21
N GLY A 70 -3.89 -5.10 0.91
CA GLY A 70 -3.35 -6.25 0.21
C GLY A 70 -3.33 -6.01 -1.30
N GLY A 71 -3.36 -7.08 -2.07
CA GLY A 71 -3.50 -7.08 -3.52
C GLY A 71 -4.84 -7.64 -3.96
N GLY A 72 -5.05 -7.74 -5.27
CA GLY A 72 -6.27 -8.25 -5.87
C GLY A 72 -7.47 -7.31 -5.70
N ALA A 73 -8.57 -7.86 -5.19
CA ALA A 73 -9.86 -7.18 -5.09
C ALA A 73 -10.31 -7.03 -3.63
N VAL A 74 -11.20 -6.07 -3.38
CA VAL A 74 -11.86 -5.89 -2.08
C VAL A 74 -12.91 -6.99 -1.90
N GLU A 75 -12.86 -7.69 -0.78
CA GLU A 75 -13.85 -8.70 -0.45
C GLU A 75 -15.06 -8.08 0.23
N ARG A 76 -16.25 -8.50 -0.22
CA ARG A 76 -17.53 -8.06 0.33
C ARG A 76 -18.42 -9.23 0.70
N ASP A 77 -19.20 -9.06 1.76
CA ASP A 77 -20.25 -10.01 2.14
C ASP A 77 -21.48 -9.92 1.20
N ALA A 78 -22.48 -10.78 1.43
CA ALA A 78 -23.72 -10.78 0.65
C ALA A 78 -24.57 -9.51 0.79
N THR A 79 -24.26 -8.64 1.75
CA THR A 79 -24.93 -7.36 2.02
C THR A 79 -24.13 -6.19 1.44
N GLY A 80 -22.95 -6.45 0.86
CA GLY A 80 -22.06 -5.43 0.30
C GLY A 80 -21.05 -4.85 1.29
N ASN A 81 -21.02 -5.35 2.53
CA ASN A 81 -20.09 -4.85 3.54
C ASN A 81 -18.67 -5.33 3.23
N VAL A 82 -17.69 -4.45 3.39
CA VAL A 82 -16.28 -4.80 3.24
C VAL A 82 -15.84 -5.73 4.36
N THR A 83 -15.24 -6.88 4.01
CA THR A 83 -14.77 -7.89 4.96
C THR A 83 -13.29 -8.20 4.87
N GLY A 84 -12.60 -7.69 3.85
CA GLY A 84 -11.20 -8.02 3.61
C GLY A 84 -10.71 -7.58 2.24
N VAL A 85 -9.57 -8.15 1.85
CA VAL A 85 -8.97 -8.09 0.52
C VAL A 85 -8.60 -9.52 0.10
N ALA A 86 -8.66 -9.80 -1.20
CA ALA A 86 -8.60 -11.17 -1.70
C ALA A 86 -7.17 -11.74 -1.78
N GLY A 87 -6.16 -10.88 -1.84
CA GLY A 87 -4.78 -11.27 -2.09
C GLY A 87 -3.76 -10.55 -1.20
N LEU A 88 -2.55 -11.10 -1.18
CA LEU A 88 -1.39 -10.42 -0.63
C LEU A 88 -1.03 -9.25 -1.55
N LEU A 89 -0.53 -8.16 -0.97
CA LEU A 89 0.25 -7.17 -1.70
C LEU A 89 1.58 -7.84 -2.03
N ASP A 90 1.71 -8.35 -3.26
CA ASP A 90 2.83 -9.16 -3.73
C ASP A 90 3.54 -8.53 -4.92
N ASP A 91 4.48 -9.28 -5.50
CA ASP A 91 5.31 -8.82 -6.61
C ASP A 91 6.20 -7.60 -6.28
N LEU A 92 6.36 -7.20 -5.01
CA LEU A 92 7.18 -6.04 -4.65
C LEU A 92 8.66 -6.38 -4.56
N LEU A 93 9.47 -5.57 -5.25
CA LEU A 93 10.89 -5.42 -5.03
C LEU A 93 11.18 -3.99 -4.56
N ILE A 94 11.84 -3.87 -3.41
CA ILE A 94 12.20 -2.58 -2.80
C ILE A 94 13.72 -2.49 -2.76
N ASP A 95 14.28 -1.62 -3.57
CA ASP A 95 15.71 -1.30 -3.58
C ASP A 95 15.95 -0.04 -2.75
N ILE A 96 16.81 -0.15 -1.74
CA ILE A 96 17.20 0.95 -0.86
C ILE A 96 18.69 1.17 -1.00
N ASP A 97 19.09 2.38 -1.37
CA ASP A 97 20.49 2.80 -1.39
C ASP A 97 20.70 4.13 -0.67
N VAL A 98 21.95 4.38 -0.28
CA VAL A 98 22.38 5.64 0.32
C VAL A 98 23.45 6.26 -0.56
N GLU A 99 23.15 7.42 -1.13
CA GLU A 99 24.05 8.16 -2.00
C GLU A 99 25.24 8.73 -1.20
N ALA A 100 26.31 9.13 -1.89
CA ALA A 100 27.55 9.60 -1.27
C ALA A 100 27.40 10.89 -0.45
N ASP A 101 26.34 11.66 -0.72
CA ASP A 101 25.96 12.87 0.02
C ASP A 101 25.09 12.57 1.25
N GLY A 102 24.66 11.32 1.43
CA GLY A 102 23.85 10.86 2.57
C GLY A 102 22.36 10.74 2.27
N ASP A 103 21.92 11.06 1.06
CA ASP A 103 20.51 10.92 0.66
C ASP A 103 20.12 9.44 0.56
N ALA A 104 18.91 9.11 1.03
CA ALA A 104 18.36 7.77 0.82
C ALA A 104 17.52 7.77 -0.45
N VAL A 105 17.75 6.80 -1.33
CA VAL A 105 16.94 6.55 -2.53
C VAL A 105 16.29 5.19 -2.37
N ILE A 106 14.97 5.16 -2.49
CA ILE A 106 14.17 3.95 -2.37
C ILE A 106 13.34 3.83 -3.65
N ASP A 107 13.54 2.76 -4.38
CA ASP A 107 12.77 2.42 -5.58
C ASP A 107 11.89 1.21 -5.26
N VAL A 108 10.58 1.36 -5.47
CA VAL A 108 9.61 0.28 -5.31
C VAL A 108 9.08 -0.05 -6.70
N HIS A 109 9.35 -1.27 -7.14
CA HIS A 109 8.94 -1.76 -8.44
C HIS A 109 8.56 -3.24 -8.37
N SER A 110 8.04 -3.77 -9.47
CA SER A 110 7.66 -5.17 -9.50
C SER A 110 8.82 -6.12 -9.79
N ILE A 111 8.71 -7.36 -9.31
CA ILE A 111 9.60 -8.46 -9.70
C ILE A 111 9.26 -8.88 -11.14
N SER A 112 7.97 -8.90 -11.49
CA SER A 112 7.48 -9.34 -12.80
C SER A 112 7.66 -8.31 -13.93
N GLY A 113 7.78 -7.02 -13.58
CA GLY A 113 7.73 -5.89 -14.52
C GLY A 113 6.32 -5.41 -14.87
N ALA A 114 5.27 -6.04 -14.32
CA ALA A 114 3.89 -5.55 -14.41
C ALA A 114 3.59 -4.51 -13.31
N PRO A 115 2.53 -3.70 -13.42
CA PRO A 115 2.08 -2.87 -12.29
C PRO A 115 1.73 -3.73 -11.08
N ILE A 116 2.06 -3.26 -9.88
CA ILE A 116 1.72 -3.92 -8.62
C ILE A 116 0.25 -3.60 -8.32
N ASP A 117 -0.60 -4.60 -8.23
CA ASP A 117 -1.99 -4.40 -7.83
C ASP A 117 -2.12 -4.20 -6.33
N PHE A 118 -3.03 -3.33 -5.92
CA PHE A 118 -3.35 -3.11 -4.52
C PHE A 118 -4.85 -3.01 -4.31
N ALA A 119 -5.27 -3.47 -3.14
CA ALA A 119 -6.62 -3.31 -2.64
C ALA A 119 -6.57 -2.74 -1.21
N VAL A 120 -7.48 -1.82 -0.92
CA VAL A 120 -7.71 -1.27 0.41
C VAL A 120 -9.19 -1.39 0.73
N GLY A 121 -9.49 -2.13 1.79
CA GLY A 121 -10.83 -2.22 2.36
C GLY A 121 -10.89 -1.47 3.69
N VAL A 122 -11.95 -0.71 3.92
CA VAL A 122 -12.25 -0.12 5.24
C VAL A 122 -13.71 -0.37 5.58
N GLY A 123 -13.95 -0.97 6.74
CA GLY A 123 -15.30 -1.25 7.23
C GLY A 123 -16.09 0.02 7.54
N SER A 124 -15.54 0.91 8.38
CA SER A 124 -16.24 2.15 8.75
C SER A 124 -15.36 3.28 9.27
N VAL A 125 -15.86 4.51 9.13
CA VAL A 125 -15.28 5.75 9.67
C VAL A 125 -16.35 6.43 10.53
N SER A 126 -16.06 6.65 11.81
CA SER A 126 -17.03 7.19 12.77
C SER A 126 -16.44 8.30 13.65
N LEU A 127 -17.26 9.30 13.97
CA LEU A 127 -17.01 10.26 15.04
C LEU A 127 -17.68 9.82 16.31
N ASN A 128 -16.98 9.91 17.43
CA ASN A 128 -17.47 9.49 18.73
C ASN A 128 -17.17 10.55 19.78
N ALA A 129 -18.15 10.88 20.61
CA ALA A 129 -17.93 11.74 21.77
C ALA A 129 -17.14 10.98 22.87
N ALA A 130 -16.25 11.65 23.59
CA ALA A 130 -15.73 11.07 24.82
C ALA A 130 -16.74 11.20 25.96
N GLY A 131 -16.59 10.35 26.98
CA GLY A 131 -17.30 10.51 28.25
C GLY A 131 -18.61 9.73 28.43
N GLY A 132 -18.85 8.66 27.67
CA GLY A 132 -19.94 7.71 27.93
C GLY A 132 -21.35 8.22 27.60
N GLY A 133 -21.46 9.38 26.94
CA GLY A 133 -22.73 9.92 26.45
C GLY A 133 -23.32 9.16 25.25
N GLY A 134 -22.53 8.29 24.61
CA GLY A 134 -22.98 7.41 23.53
C GLY A 134 -23.24 8.10 22.18
N GLU A 135 -22.99 9.41 22.08
CA GLU A 135 -23.14 10.14 20.82
C GLU A 135 -22.07 9.71 19.82
N SER A 136 -22.51 9.21 18.67
CA SER A 136 -21.66 8.78 17.56
C SER A 136 -22.32 9.07 16.22
N THR A 137 -21.52 9.42 15.22
CA THR A 137 -21.95 9.57 13.83
C THR A 137 -21.11 8.70 12.94
N LEU A 138 -21.75 7.78 12.21
CA LEU A 138 -21.12 7.06 11.11
C LEU A 138 -20.96 8.03 9.93
N LEU A 139 -19.72 8.30 9.53
CA LEU A 139 -19.41 9.19 8.43
C LEU A 139 -19.40 8.44 7.10
N ALA A 140 -18.73 7.30 7.09
CA ALA A 140 -18.64 6.47 5.90
C ALA A 140 -18.47 5.01 6.26
N SER A 141 -18.85 4.14 5.35
CA SER A 141 -18.69 2.69 5.46
C SER A 141 -18.41 2.07 4.11
N ASN A 142 -18.01 0.79 4.15
CA ASN A 142 -17.83 -0.06 2.98
C ASN A 142 -16.90 0.51 1.92
N ILE A 143 -15.86 1.21 2.37
CA ILE A 143 -14.90 1.86 1.49
C ILE A 143 -14.04 0.75 0.88
N GLY A 144 -14.16 0.58 -0.43
CA GLY A 144 -13.31 -0.31 -1.21
C GLY A 144 -12.52 0.52 -2.19
N ILE A 145 -11.23 0.26 -2.30
CA ILE A 145 -10.34 0.87 -3.29
C ILE A 145 -9.53 -0.24 -3.91
N GLU A 146 -9.56 -0.34 -5.23
CA GLU A 146 -8.75 -1.25 -6.03
C GLU A 146 -7.97 -0.44 -7.05
N GLY A 147 -6.71 -0.77 -7.24
CA GLY A 147 -5.85 -0.02 -8.12
C GLY A 147 -4.54 -0.70 -8.41
N ASN A 148 -3.70 0.01 -9.15
CA ASN A 148 -2.39 -0.48 -9.55
C ASN A 148 -1.34 0.61 -9.33
N LEU A 149 -0.15 0.20 -8.95
CA LEU A 149 1.03 1.02 -8.77
C LEU A 149 2.01 0.70 -9.89
N ALA A 150 2.24 1.67 -10.76
CA ALA A 150 3.25 1.58 -11.83
C ALA A 150 4.63 2.04 -11.35
N GLN A 151 4.67 2.96 -10.39
CA GLN A 151 5.90 3.55 -9.90
C GLN A 151 5.72 4.07 -8.47
N LEU A 152 6.70 3.82 -7.61
CA LEU A 152 6.85 4.53 -6.34
C LEU A 152 8.34 4.71 -6.03
N ASN A 153 8.81 5.94 -6.21
CA ASN A 153 10.19 6.28 -5.94
C ASN A 153 10.22 7.31 -4.82
N ILE A 154 10.97 7.03 -3.76
CA ILE A 154 11.07 7.86 -2.57
C ILE A 154 12.51 8.32 -2.43
N ARG A 155 12.71 9.62 -2.21
CA ARG A 155 14.01 10.18 -1.85
C ARG A 155 13.90 10.91 -0.52
N VAL A 156 14.82 10.64 0.39
CA VAL A 156 15.05 11.45 1.59
C VAL A 156 16.26 12.31 1.31
N ASP A 157 16.03 13.61 1.15
CA ASP A 157 17.06 14.61 0.88
C ASP A 157 17.54 15.22 2.20
N THR A 158 18.80 14.98 2.52
CA THR A 158 19.45 15.41 3.77
C THR A 158 19.91 16.87 3.73
N LEU A 159 19.99 17.49 2.55
CA LEU A 159 20.31 18.90 2.40
C LEU A 159 19.07 19.78 2.58
N THR A 160 17.92 19.33 2.07
CA THR A 160 16.67 20.08 2.12
C THR A 160 15.69 19.62 3.21
N ASP A 161 16.01 18.55 3.93
CA ASP A 161 15.17 17.90 4.95
C ASP A 161 13.79 17.50 4.40
N ASN A 162 13.74 17.13 3.12
CA ASN A 162 12.52 16.77 2.43
C ASN A 162 12.46 15.28 2.14
N LEU A 163 11.26 14.72 2.26
CA LEU A 163 10.89 13.45 1.66
C LEU A 163 10.14 13.74 0.36
N VAL A 164 10.68 13.29 -0.77
CA VAL A 164 10.08 13.42 -2.09
C VAL A 164 9.59 12.05 -2.54
N MET A 165 8.33 11.96 -2.94
CA MET A 165 7.71 10.76 -3.48
C MET A 165 7.23 11.04 -4.90
N ASN A 166 7.70 10.24 -5.87
CA ASN A 166 7.16 10.21 -7.22
C ASN A 166 6.33 8.94 -7.33
N VAL A 167 5.01 9.11 -7.46
CA VAL A 167 4.06 8.01 -7.50
C VAL A 167 3.34 8.02 -8.84
N GLY A 168 3.28 6.86 -9.48
CA GLY A 168 2.46 6.57 -10.65
C GLY A 168 1.46 5.50 -10.29
N PHE A 169 0.18 5.84 -10.24
CA PHE A 169 -0.87 4.93 -9.79
C PHE A 169 -2.16 5.11 -10.59
N ASN A 170 -3.05 4.14 -10.50
CA ASN A 170 -4.44 4.29 -10.89
C ASN A 170 -5.35 3.71 -9.82
N VAL A 171 -6.62 4.11 -9.88
CA VAL A 171 -7.71 3.47 -9.16
C VAL A 171 -8.64 2.92 -10.23
N THR A 172 -8.78 1.60 -10.26
CA THR A 172 -9.63 0.89 -11.23
C THR A 172 -11.05 0.74 -10.74
N ASP A 173 -11.22 0.70 -9.43
CA ASP A 173 -12.51 0.68 -8.77
C ASP A 173 -12.42 1.36 -7.39
N MET A 174 -13.46 2.10 -7.04
CA MET A 174 -13.63 2.65 -5.71
C MET A 174 -15.10 2.83 -5.43
N ASP A 175 -15.51 2.25 -4.31
CA ASP A 175 -16.84 2.42 -3.76
C ASP A 175 -16.74 3.02 -2.36
N VAL A 176 -17.70 3.87 -2.02
CA VAL A 176 -17.85 4.39 -0.66
C VAL A 176 -19.30 4.71 -0.37
N ASP A 177 -19.77 4.32 0.80
CA ASP A 177 -21.05 4.77 1.34
C ASP A 177 -20.79 5.94 2.28
N MET A 178 -21.31 7.14 1.98
CA MET A 178 -21.25 8.31 2.89
C MET A 178 -22.53 8.34 3.73
N ASP A 179 -22.54 7.57 4.80
CA ASP A 179 -23.70 7.30 5.65
C ASP A 179 -24.39 8.56 6.19
N PHE A 180 -23.62 9.58 6.60
CA PHE A 180 -24.20 10.79 7.20
C PHE A 180 -24.99 11.66 6.19
N LEU A 181 -24.73 11.50 4.89
CA LEU A 181 -25.43 12.20 3.81
C LEU A 181 -26.39 11.28 3.05
N GLY A 182 -26.29 9.96 3.24
CA GLY A 182 -27.00 8.97 2.44
C GLY A 182 -26.60 9.02 0.97
N VAL A 183 -25.33 9.33 0.69
CA VAL A 183 -24.79 9.40 -0.67
C VAL A 183 -23.77 8.28 -0.84
N ASN A 184 -23.89 7.49 -1.91
CA ASN A 184 -22.88 6.47 -2.21
C ASN A 184 -22.22 6.79 -3.54
N ILE A 185 -20.94 6.45 -3.64
CA ILE A 185 -20.19 6.47 -4.87
C ILE A 185 -19.89 5.03 -5.25
N ARG A 186 -20.12 4.71 -6.53
CA ARG A 186 -19.89 3.39 -7.12
C ARG A 186 -18.97 3.52 -8.33
N ASP A 187 -18.07 2.54 -8.49
CA ASP A 187 -17.21 2.40 -9.66
C ASP A 187 -16.40 3.67 -9.95
N MET A 188 -15.85 4.34 -8.93
CA MET A 188 -14.97 5.48 -9.15
C MET A 188 -13.62 4.99 -9.71
N ARG A 189 -13.16 5.62 -10.79
CA ARG A 189 -11.84 5.39 -11.37
C ARG A 189 -11.04 6.68 -11.41
N VAL A 190 -9.75 6.54 -11.16
CA VAL A 190 -8.76 7.62 -11.30
C VAL A 190 -7.69 7.10 -12.26
N MET A 191 -7.62 7.72 -13.43
CA MET A 191 -6.79 7.27 -14.54
C MET A 191 -5.86 8.38 -15.04
N GLY A 192 -4.89 8.04 -15.88
CA GLY A 192 -4.02 9.01 -16.52
C GLY A 192 -4.78 10.00 -17.42
N THR A 193 -4.16 11.14 -17.72
CA THR A 193 -4.76 12.28 -18.44
C THR A 193 -5.06 12.02 -19.92
N ASN A 194 -4.68 10.85 -20.45
CA ASN A 194 -4.96 10.48 -21.84
C ASN A 194 -5.93 9.30 -21.90
N PHE A 195 -6.49 8.89 -20.75
CA PHE A 195 -7.29 7.68 -20.64
C PHE A 195 -8.57 7.82 -21.45
N LEU A 196 -9.30 8.92 -21.26
CA LEU A 196 -10.53 9.18 -21.99
C LEU A 196 -10.27 9.41 -23.49
N GLU A 197 -9.19 10.10 -23.84
CA GLU A 197 -8.79 10.39 -25.23
C GLU A 197 -8.40 9.13 -26.00
N SER A 198 -7.85 8.14 -25.31
CA SER A 198 -7.52 6.83 -25.86
C SER A 198 -8.73 5.87 -25.95
N GLY A 199 -9.91 6.32 -25.52
CA GLY A 199 -11.16 5.56 -25.59
C GLY A 199 -11.47 4.74 -24.34
N GLY A 200 -10.74 4.96 -23.23
CA GLY A 200 -11.06 4.39 -21.92
C GLY A 200 -10.82 2.88 -21.78
N ALA A 201 -9.96 2.31 -22.63
CA ALA A 201 -9.59 0.90 -22.58
C ALA A 201 -8.12 0.74 -22.18
N VAL A 202 -7.85 -0.20 -21.26
CA VAL A 202 -6.49 -0.62 -20.89
C VAL A 202 -6.30 -2.06 -21.36
N ASP A 203 -5.29 -2.28 -22.20
CA ASP A 203 -4.74 -3.61 -22.48
C ASP A 203 -3.40 -3.73 -21.73
N PRO A 204 -3.30 -4.56 -20.68
CA PRO A 204 -2.06 -4.77 -19.94
C PRO A 204 -0.89 -5.28 -20.80
N ALA A 205 -1.17 -5.89 -21.96
CA ALA A 205 -0.14 -6.35 -22.89
C ALA A 205 0.31 -5.28 -23.89
N ASP A 206 -0.40 -4.15 -23.99
CA ASP A 206 -0.04 -3.02 -24.85
C ASP A 206 0.50 -1.84 -24.01
N PRO A 207 1.82 -1.58 -24.04
CA PRO A 207 2.45 -0.50 -23.29
C PRO A 207 1.85 0.88 -23.57
N ALA A 208 1.28 1.11 -24.76
CA ALA A 208 0.71 2.40 -25.12
C ALA A 208 -0.59 2.68 -24.35
N THR A 209 -1.47 1.68 -24.24
CA THR A 209 -2.72 1.82 -23.49
C THR A 209 -2.48 1.75 -21.98
N LEU A 210 -1.52 0.93 -21.56
CA LEU A 210 -1.11 0.81 -20.17
C LEU A 210 -0.53 2.12 -19.62
N ALA A 211 0.31 2.81 -20.39
CA ALA A 211 0.85 4.11 -19.99
C ALA A 211 -0.23 5.18 -19.77
N ASN A 212 -1.34 5.12 -20.51
CA ASN A 212 -2.46 6.05 -20.35
C ASN A 212 -3.32 5.73 -19.11
N ALA A 213 -3.15 4.56 -18.49
CA ALA A 213 -3.93 4.17 -17.32
C ALA A 213 -3.49 4.89 -16.04
N PHE A 214 -2.25 5.38 -15.95
CA PHE A 214 -1.67 5.87 -14.70
C PHE A 214 -1.66 7.39 -14.61
N ALA A 215 -2.11 7.90 -13.46
CA ALA A 215 -1.89 9.27 -13.04
C ALA A 215 -0.59 9.37 -12.26
N PHE A 216 0.13 10.49 -12.42
CA PHE A 216 1.41 10.73 -11.77
C PHE A 216 1.34 11.93 -10.84
N ALA A 217 1.97 11.81 -9.67
CA ALA A 217 2.14 12.90 -8.72
C ALA A 217 3.57 12.91 -8.17
N THR A 218 4.10 14.13 -8.00
CA THR A 218 5.25 14.36 -7.12
C THR A 218 4.75 15.00 -5.84
N ILE A 219 5.01 14.35 -4.72
CA ILE A 219 4.65 14.80 -3.38
C ILE A 219 5.94 15.13 -2.65
N THR A 220 6.05 16.35 -2.14
CA THR A 220 7.16 16.73 -1.25
C THR A 220 6.61 16.97 0.14
N VAL A 221 7.17 16.26 1.12
CA VAL A 221 6.86 16.39 2.54
C VAL A 221 8.07 16.97 3.24
N GLY A 222 7.88 18.03 4.01
CA GLY A 222 8.98 18.70 4.70
C GLY A 222 8.48 19.65 5.78
N LYS A 223 9.39 20.50 6.26
CA LYS A 223 9.04 21.52 7.25
C LYS A 223 8.42 22.73 6.57
N GLY A 224 7.26 23.16 7.07
CA GLY A 224 6.63 24.43 6.72
C GLY A 224 6.41 25.35 7.91
N VAL A 225 5.83 26.52 7.63
CA VAL A 225 5.41 27.50 8.63
C VAL A 225 3.93 27.80 8.46
N SER A 226 3.15 27.60 9.51
CA SER A 226 1.73 27.93 9.54
C SER A 226 1.52 29.42 9.33
N ALA A 227 0.73 29.78 8.32
CA ALA A 227 0.36 31.17 8.09
C ALA A 227 -0.55 31.72 9.21
N ALA A 228 -1.27 30.85 9.92
CA ALA A 228 -2.22 31.25 10.97
C ALA A 228 -1.52 31.48 12.32
N THR A 229 -0.57 30.63 12.69
CA THR A 229 0.09 30.68 14.01
C THR A 229 1.52 31.20 13.96
N GLY A 230 2.15 31.22 12.78
CA GLY A 230 3.58 31.47 12.62
C GLY A 230 4.48 30.35 13.17
N GLY A 231 3.89 29.26 13.66
CA GLY A 231 4.61 28.10 14.18
C GLY A 231 5.02 27.11 13.11
N ASP A 232 5.90 26.18 13.49
CA ASP A 232 6.30 25.06 12.65
C ASP A 232 5.10 24.19 12.29
N ALA A 233 5.07 23.69 11.06
CA ALA A 233 4.08 22.75 10.55
C ALA A 233 4.76 21.68 9.70
N LEU A 234 4.10 20.53 9.55
CA LEU A 234 4.42 19.58 8.48
C LEU A 234 3.80 20.12 7.19
N GLU A 235 4.61 20.40 6.19
CA GLU A 235 4.14 20.83 4.87
C GLU A 235 4.14 19.66 3.90
N ILE A 236 3.04 19.51 3.18
CA ILE A 236 2.85 18.53 2.12
C ILE A 236 2.49 19.31 0.86
N SER A 237 3.34 19.26 -0.15
CA SER A 237 3.14 20.00 -1.40
C SER A 237 3.03 19.07 -2.59
N ILE A 238 2.11 19.40 -3.50
CA ILE A 238 1.87 18.72 -4.77
C ILE A 238 1.87 19.81 -5.86
N PRO A 239 2.97 19.98 -6.61
CA PRO A 239 3.07 21.01 -7.63
C PRO A 239 2.04 20.84 -8.74
N SER A 240 1.82 19.58 -9.15
CA SER A 240 0.82 19.20 -10.15
C SER A 240 0.41 17.75 -9.92
N PHE A 241 -0.90 17.51 -10.00
CA PHE A 241 -1.51 16.21 -10.17
C PHE A 241 -2.58 16.36 -11.24
N GLN A 242 -2.53 15.50 -12.24
CA GLN A 242 -3.48 15.51 -13.33
C GLN A 242 -3.99 14.09 -13.58
N ALA A 243 -5.30 13.96 -13.77
CA ALA A 243 -5.96 12.69 -13.95
C ALA A 243 -7.29 12.86 -14.67
N ASP A 244 -7.78 11.77 -15.25
CA ASP A 244 -9.19 11.62 -15.58
C ASP A 244 -9.89 10.93 -14.40
N ILE A 245 -11.10 11.40 -14.07
CA ILE A 245 -11.94 10.76 -13.06
C ILE A 245 -13.23 10.29 -13.72
N LEU A 246 -13.62 9.05 -13.45
CA LEU A 246 -14.90 8.50 -13.87
C LEU A 246 -15.63 8.02 -12.63
N VAL A 247 -16.94 8.21 -12.58
CA VAL A 247 -17.80 7.65 -11.53
C VAL A 247 -18.95 6.91 -12.21
N GLY A 248 -18.98 5.59 -12.07
CA GLY A 248 -20.01 4.75 -12.70
C GLY A 248 -21.40 4.91 -12.07
N GLY A 249 -21.47 5.32 -10.81
CA GLY A 249 -22.74 5.65 -10.16
C GLY A 249 -22.60 6.58 -8.96
N VAL A 250 -23.50 7.55 -8.88
CA VAL A 250 -23.79 8.28 -7.64
C VAL A 250 -25.18 7.88 -7.18
N GLU A 251 -25.31 7.45 -5.93
CA GLU A 251 -26.58 7.06 -5.35
C GLU A 251 -26.95 8.03 -4.23
N ILE A 252 -28.24 8.37 -4.11
CA ILE A 252 -28.77 9.16 -3.00
C ILE A 252 -29.98 8.43 -2.42
N GLY A 253 -29.92 8.08 -1.14
CA GLY A 253 -30.96 7.29 -0.48
C GLY A 253 -31.14 5.90 -1.09
N GLY A 254 -30.09 5.34 -1.69
CA GLY A 254 -30.09 4.04 -2.37
C GLY A 254 -30.59 4.04 -3.81
N GLU A 255 -30.94 5.20 -4.38
CA GLU A 255 -31.33 5.32 -5.79
C GLU A 255 -30.21 6.00 -6.59
N SER A 256 -29.86 5.43 -7.75
CA SER A 256 -28.88 6.04 -8.64
C SER A 256 -29.41 7.34 -9.25
N ILE A 257 -28.60 8.39 -9.21
CA ILE A 257 -28.84 9.66 -9.90
C ILE A 257 -28.02 9.80 -11.19
N GLY A 258 -27.28 8.75 -11.57
CA GLY A 258 -26.47 8.68 -12.78
C GLY A 258 -24.98 8.63 -12.52
N SER A 259 -24.22 8.71 -13.62
CA SER A 259 -22.76 8.71 -13.67
C SER A 259 -22.23 10.06 -14.13
N PHE A 260 -20.95 10.32 -13.87
CA PHE A 260 -20.26 11.46 -14.47
C PHE A 260 -18.79 11.14 -14.74
N GLN A 261 -18.16 11.96 -15.57
CA GLN A 261 -16.72 11.91 -15.82
C GLN A 261 -16.15 13.32 -15.76
N MET A 262 -14.91 13.42 -15.30
CA MET A 262 -14.08 14.62 -15.31
C MET A 262 -12.87 14.32 -16.18
N ASP A 263 -12.79 15.07 -17.27
CA ASP A 263 -11.73 14.96 -18.27
C ASP A 263 -10.67 16.02 -17.96
N ASN A 264 -9.40 15.60 -17.87
CA ASN A 264 -8.26 16.46 -17.60
C ASN A 264 -8.39 17.27 -16.29
N LEU A 265 -8.78 16.62 -15.18
CA LEU A 265 -8.71 17.27 -13.87
C LEU A 265 -7.25 17.63 -13.58
N ALA A 266 -6.99 18.90 -13.31
CA ALA A 266 -5.68 19.39 -12.91
C ALA A 266 -5.73 20.06 -11.54
N ILE A 267 -5.04 19.48 -10.57
CA ILE A 267 -4.79 20.04 -9.25
C ILE A 267 -3.35 20.55 -9.23
N THR A 268 -3.17 21.87 -9.15
CA THR A 268 -1.84 22.50 -9.25
C THR A 268 -1.55 23.40 -8.06
N ASN A 269 -0.28 23.56 -7.73
CA ASN A 269 0.21 24.43 -6.66
C ASN A 269 -0.44 24.15 -5.29
N THR A 270 -0.63 22.87 -4.96
CA THR A 270 -1.19 22.48 -3.67
C THR A 270 -0.10 22.53 -2.61
N SER A 271 -0.37 23.23 -1.50
CA SER A 271 0.43 23.20 -0.27
C SER A 271 -0.52 23.05 0.92
N MET A 272 -0.38 21.95 1.65
CA MET A 272 -1.10 21.64 2.87
C MET A 272 -0.13 21.78 4.05
N LYS A 273 -0.59 22.40 5.15
CA LYS A 273 0.19 22.55 6.38
C LYS A 273 -0.56 21.91 7.54
N VAL A 274 0.03 20.89 8.14
CA VAL A 274 -0.53 20.14 9.26
C VAL A 274 0.18 20.55 10.54
N TYR A 275 -0.57 21.03 11.52
CA TYR A 275 -0.07 21.47 12.82
C TYR A 275 -1.17 21.33 13.87
N GLY A 276 -0.79 21.08 15.12
CA GLY A 276 -1.73 20.99 16.23
C GLY A 276 -2.34 22.35 16.57
N HIS A 277 -3.61 22.36 16.96
CA HIS A 277 -4.25 23.51 17.61
C HIS A 277 -4.21 23.39 19.14
N LYS A 278 -4.51 24.48 19.83
CA LYS A 278 -4.67 24.53 21.29
C LYS A 278 -6.11 24.84 21.64
#